data_AF-A0A954IBB1-F1
#
_entry.id   AF-A0A954IBB1-F1
#
_cell.length_a   1.000
_cell.length_b   1.000
_cell.length_c   1.000
_cell.angle_alpha   90.00
_cell.angle_beta   90.00
_cell.angle_gamma   90.00
#
_symmetry.space_group_name_H-M   'P 1'
#
loop_
_entity.id
_entity.type
_entity.pdbx_description
1 polymer ?
#
loop_
_entity_poly.entity_id
_entity_poly.type
_entity_poly.pdbx_seq_one_letter_code
_entity_poly.pdbx_strand_id
1 'polypeptide(L)' 'IDGNLYITRYGKGTVVKMTPEGTILQEIPVLGARPSNLCFGGPDGCTVYVTEVEFQRLVSFRVDRPGRAWQAFQNRR' A
#
# COMPACT_ATOMS: atom_id res chain seq x y z
N ILE A 1 11.79 -7.80 -7.01
CA ILE A 1 10.69 -7.54 -6.04
C ILE A 1 11.25 -7.77 -4.65
N ASP A 2 11.16 -6.79 -3.76
CA ASP A 2 11.80 -6.83 -2.43
C ASP A 2 11.02 -7.69 -1.41
N GLY A 3 9.86 -8.22 -1.80
CA GLY A 3 9.04 -9.12 -0.97
C GLY A 3 8.24 -8.42 0.14
N ASN A 4 8.39 -7.10 0.31
CA ASN A 4 7.71 -6.35 1.36
C ASN A 4 6.17 -6.40 1.22
N LEU A 5 5.49 -6.52 2.37
CA LEU A 5 4.04 -6.48 2.48
C LEU A 5 3.57 -5.10 2.92
N TYR A 6 2.48 -4.63 2.32
CA TYR A 6 1.76 -3.43 2.74
C TYR A 6 0.41 -3.86 3.32
N ILE A 7 0.15 -3.49 4.57
CA ILE A 7 -0.99 -4.03 5.33
C ILE A 7 -1.77 -2.87 5.96
N THR A 8 -3.06 -2.76 5.63
CA THR A 8 -3.98 -1.82 6.31
C THR A 8 -4.27 -2.28 7.73
N ARG A 9 -4.15 -1.38 8.70
CA ARG A 9 -4.45 -1.64 10.12
C ARG A 9 -5.77 -0.97 10.50
N TYR A 10 -6.86 -1.69 10.31
CA TYR A 10 -8.21 -1.23 10.65
C TYR A 10 -8.30 -0.88 12.14
N GLY A 11 -8.91 0.26 12.45
CA GLY A 11 -9.00 0.82 13.80
C GLY A 11 -7.77 1.62 14.24
N LYS A 12 -6.59 1.36 13.66
CA LYS A 12 -5.37 2.12 13.95
C LYS A 12 -5.18 3.33 13.01
N GLY A 13 -5.73 3.27 11.80
CA GLY A 13 -5.59 4.35 10.82
C GLY A 13 -4.21 4.43 10.16
N THR A 14 -3.54 3.27 10.00
CA THR A 14 -2.22 3.21 9.36
C THR A 14 -2.14 2.09 8.32
N VAL A 15 -1.18 2.22 7.40
CA VAL A 15 -0.66 1.12 6.58
C VAL A 15 0.76 0.84 7.03
N VAL A 16 1.11 -0.43 7.27
CA VAL A 16 2.50 -0.81 7.58
C VAL A 16 3.18 -1.41 6.37
N LYS A 17 4.45 -1.05 6.15
CA LYS A 17 5.38 -1.73 5.25
C LYS A 17 6.22 -2.69 6.09
N MET A 18 6.18 -3.98 5.76
CA MET A 18 6.80 -5.04 6.53
C MET A 18 7.67 -5.92 5.64
N THR A 19 8.82 -6.37 6.12
CA THR A 19 9.68 -7.33 5.41
C THR A 19 9.05 -8.73 5.37
N PRO A 20 9.51 -9.62 4.47
CA PRO A 20 9.12 -11.04 4.48
C PRO A 20 9.35 -11.73 5.84
N GLU A 21 10.36 -11.29 6.59
CA GLU A 21 10.71 -11.82 7.92
C GLU A 21 9.85 -11.23 9.05
N GLY A 22 8.89 -10.35 8.72
CA GLY A 22 7.96 -9.77 9.68
C GLY A 22 8.45 -8.49 10.37
N THR A 23 9.56 -7.91 9.93
CA THR A 23 10.07 -6.65 10.51
C THR A 23 9.30 -5.47 9.92
N ILE A 24 8.75 -4.60 10.77
CA ILE A 24 8.07 -3.37 10.33
C ILE A 24 9.14 -2.35 9.94
N LEU A 25 9.16 -1.98 8.66
CA LEU A 25 10.07 -0.97 8.11
C LEU A 25 9.51 0.44 8.25
N GLN A 26 8.20 0.58 8.09
CA GLN A 26 7.53 1.88 8.09
C GLN A 26 6.08 1.74 8.51
N GLU A 27 5.58 2.74 9.23
CA GLU A 27 4.16 2.92 9.50
C GLU A 27 3.70 4.23 8.87
N ILE A 28 2.69 4.15 8.02
CA ILE A 28 2.21 5.25 7.16
C ILE A 28 0.82 5.62 7.67
N PRO A 29 0.63 6.81 8.26
CA PRO A 29 -0.70 7.25 8.65
C PRO A 29 -1.58 7.46 7.41
N VAL A 30 -2.83 7.04 7.50
CA VAL A 30 -3.85 7.35 6.50
C VAL A 30 -4.86 8.34 7.09
N LEU A 31 -5.59 9.02 6.21
CA LEU A 31 -6.60 9.98 6.64
C LEU A 31 -7.87 9.22 7.06
N GLY A 32 -7.94 8.76 8.31
CA GLY A 32 -9.09 8.05 8.89
C GLY A 32 -8.66 6.79 9.65
N ALA A 33 -9.47 6.33 10.61
CA ALA A 33 -9.10 5.22 11.48
C ALA A 33 -9.39 3.84 10.85
N ARG A 34 -10.16 3.77 9.76
CA ARG A 34 -10.71 2.52 9.22
C ARG A 34 -10.28 2.22 7.78
N PRO A 35 -8.97 2.14 7.47
CA PRO A 35 -8.52 1.61 6.19
C PRO A 35 -8.86 0.13 6.08
N SER A 36 -9.49 -0.29 4.97
CA SER A 36 -9.99 -1.65 4.79
C SER A 36 -9.18 -2.49 3.79
N ASN A 37 -8.70 -1.89 2.70
CA ASN A 37 -7.93 -2.57 1.68
C ASN A 37 -7.01 -1.59 0.94
N LEU A 38 -6.04 -2.11 0.19
CA LEU A 38 -5.15 -1.32 -0.64
C LEU A 38 -4.78 -2.02 -1.95
N CYS A 39 -4.36 -1.24 -2.93
CA CYS A 39 -3.73 -1.75 -4.14
C CYS A 39 -2.66 -0.79 -4.67
N PHE A 40 -1.71 -1.34 -5.43
CA PHE A 40 -0.70 -0.56 -6.14
C PHE A 40 -1.22 -0.18 -7.53
N GLY A 41 -0.85 1.00 -8.00
CA GLY A 41 -1.19 1.51 -9.32
C GLY A 41 -0.44 2.80 -9.64
N GLY A 42 -1.07 3.65 -10.44
CA GLY A 42 -0.44 4.86 -10.97
C GLY A 42 0.43 4.59 -12.21
N PRO A 43 0.95 5.65 -12.85
CA PRO A 43 1.63 5.58 -14.14
C PRO A 43 2.97 4.83 -14.10
N ASP A 44 3.53 4.62 -12.91
CA ASP A 44 4.80 3.94 -12.68
C ASP A 44 4.70 2.79 -11.66
N GLY A 45 3.47 2.42 -11.26
CA GLY A 45 3.21 1.37 -10.29
C GLY A 45 3.58 1.71 -8.83
N CYS A 46 3.98 2.95 -8.54
CA CYS A 46 4.45 3.41 -7.23
C CYS A 46 3.43 4.24 -6.45
N THR A 47 2.15 4.22 -6.84
CA THR A 47 1.05 4.80 -6.03
C THR A 47 0.30 3.69 -5.32
N VAL A 48 0.09 3.84 -4.01
CA VAL A 48 -0.82 3.00 -3.25
C VAL A 48 -2.15 3.74 -3.09
N TYR A 49 -3.24 3.07 -3.45
CA TYR A 49 -4.60 3.52 -3.18
C TYR A 49 -5.17 2.70 -2.02
N VAL A 50 -5.83 3.35 -1.08
CA VAL A 50 -6.42 2.72 0.10
C VAL A 50 -7.88 3.10 0.18
N THR A 51 -8.75 2.10 0.38
CA THR A 51 -10.16 2.32 0.71
C THR A 51 -10.29 2.64 2.19
N GLU A 52 -10.84 3.80 2.53
CA GLU A 52 -11.06 4.24 3.90
C GLU A 52 -12.57 4.32 4.16
N VAL A 53 -13.02 3.60 5.20
CA VAL A 53 -14.44 3.32 5.43
C VAL A 53 -15.11 4.42 6.26
N GLU A 54 -14.40 5.03 7.21
CA GLU A 54 -14.99 6.02 8.14
C GLU A 54 -15.54 7.24 7.40
N PHE A 55 -14.77 7.76 6.45
CA PHE A 55 -15.13 8.93 5.65
C PHE A 55 -15.47 8.58 4.20
N GLN A 56 -15.63 7.28 3.89
CA GLN A 56 -16.06 6.78 2.58
C GLN A 56 -15.25 7.36 1.41
N ARG A 57 -13.92 7.28 1.50
CA ARG A 57 -13.02 7.89 0.52
C ARG A 57 -11.91 6.95 0.07
N LEU A 58 -11.31 7.31 -1.06
CA LEU A 58 -10.00 6.80 -1.46
C LEU A 58 -8.93 7.78 -0.98
N VAL A 59 -7.93 7.25 -0.28
CA VAL A 59 -6.70 7.98 0.01
C VAL A 59 -5.57 7.36 -0.80
N SER A 60 -4.56 8.17 -1.12
CA SER A 60 -3.40 7.66 -1.84
C SER A 60 -2.11 8.25 -1.30
N PHE A 61 -1.04 7.48 -1.44
CA PHE A 61 0.31 7.92 -1.12
C PHE A 61 1.32 7.25 -2.05
N ARG A 62 2.54 7.77 -2.04
CA ARG A 62 3.64 7.30 -2.90
C ARG A 62 4.57 6.38 -2.13
N VAL A 63 5.14 5.41 -2.85
CA VAL A 63 6.11 4.46 -2.32
C VAL A 63 7.40 4.47 -3.15
N ASP A 64 8.46 3.93 -2.56
CA ASP A 64 9.80 3.85 -3.13
C ASP A 64 9.96 2.77 -4.21
N ARG A 65 9.06 1.78 -4.25
CA ARG A 65 9.13 0.63 -5.16
C ARG A 65 7.77 0.33 -5.77
N PRO A 66 7.70 -0.07 -7.05
CA PRO A 66 6.45 -0.41 -7.69
C PRO A 66 5.89 -1.74 -7.18
N GLY A 67 4.56 -1.88 -7.22
CA GLY A 67 3.90 -3.14 -6.88
C GLY A 67 4.30 -4.30 -7.79
N ARG A 68 4.28 -5.54 -7.26
CA ARG A 68 4.67 -6.76 -7.98
C ARG A 68 4.00 -6.90 -9.36
N ALA A 69 2.71 -6.58 -9.47
CA ALA A 69 1.96 -6.69 -10.72
C ALA A 69 2.50 -5.76 -11.81
N TRP A 70 3.01 -4.59 -11.45
CA TRP A 70 3.60 -3.65 -12.40
C TRP A 70 4.84 -4.23 -13.08
N GLN A 71 5.76 -4.81 -12.31
CA GLN A 71 6.96 -5.45 -12.86
C GLN A 71 6.58 -6.64 -13.75
N ALA A 72 5.61 -7.46 -13.34
CA ALA A 72 5.13 -8.58 -14.14
C ALA A 72 4.49 -8.12 -15.47
N PHE A 73 3.81 -6.96 -15.47
CA PHE A 73 3.24 -6.39 -16.68
C PHE A 73 4.31 -5.87 -17.65
N GLN A 74 5.34 -5.20 -17.15
CA GLN A 74 6.45 -4.71 -17.99
C GLN A 74 7.23 -5.86 -18.65
N ASN A 75 7.44 -6.97 -17.93
CA ASN A 75 8.17 -8.14 -18.47
C ASN A 75 7.39 -8.93 -19.54
N ARG A 76 6.09 -8.66 -19.72
CA ARG A 76 5.24 -9.30 -20.74
C ARG A 76 5.12 -8.48 -22.02
N ARG A 77 5.68 -7.27 -22.03
CA ARG A 77 5.79 -6.41 -23.21
C ARG A 77 7.11 -6.69 -23.92
#